data_AF-A0A117MCV9-F1
#
_entry.id   AF-A0A117MCV9-F1
#
_cell.length_a   1.000
_cell.length_b   1.000
_cell.length_c   1.000
_cell.angle_alpha   90.00
_cell.angle_beta   90.00
_cell.angle_gamma   90.00
#
_symmetry.space_group_name_H-M   'P 1'
#
loop_
_entity.id
_entity.type
_entity.pdbx_description
1 polymer ?
#
loop_
_entity_poly.entity_id
_entity_poly.type
_entity_poly.pdbx_seq_one_letter_code
_entity_poly.pdbx_strand_id
1 'polypeptide(L)'
;MMGYNLEDIATGIDEYLIRQPIGVFGLICPFNFPFMVFIWFAPYALATGNCIVMKPSSEVPLTQSKVAELVEEAGIPSGVWNVVNRGRTVVSGLLDNPDINGICFVGSTPTGKNVVYKRCGETGKK
;
A
#
# COMPACT_ATOMS: atom_id res chain seq x y z
N MET A 1 -27.85 4.19 16.85
CA MET A 1 -27.42 4.83 15.60
C MET A 1 -25.94 5.15 15.71
N MET A 2 -25.09 4.21 15.29
CA MET A 2 -23.64 4.45 15.18
C MET A 2 -23.42 5.36 13.97
N GLY A 3 -22.64 6.44 14.10
CA GLY A 3 -22.53 7.56 13.14
C GLY A 3 -21.97 7.22 11.75
N TYR A 4 -22.65 6.33 11.03
CA TYR A 4 -22.41 5.93 9.64
C TYR A 4 -23.58 6.33 8.74
N ASN A 5 -24.78 6.46 9.31
CA ASN A 5 -25.98 7.00 8.69
C ASN A 5 -26.68 7.96 9.66
N LEU A 6 -27.19 9.07 9.13
CA LEU A 6 -27.99 10.07 9.82
C LEU A 6 -29.25 10.29 8.98
N GLU A 7 -30.38 9.88 9.51
CA GLU A 7 -31.68 10.13 8.89
C GLU A 7 -32.19 11.51 9.33
N ASP A 8 -32.94 12.19 8.47
CA ASP A 8 -33.58 13.49 8.74
C ASP A 8 -32.60 14.56 9.28
N ILE A 9 -31.40 14.69 8.70
CA ILE A 9 -30.47 15.80 9.02
C ILE A 9 -31.06 17.18 8.66
N ALA A 10 -31.99 17.17 7.71
CA ALA A 10 -32.91 18.25 7.36
C ALA A 10 -34.18 17.61 6.77
N THR A 11 -35.24 18.40 6.56
CA THR A 11 -36.53 17.89 6.05
C THR A 11 -36.36 17.09 4.76
N GLY A 12 -36.54 15.76 4.84
CA GLY A 12 -36.44 14.85 3.70
C GLY A 12 -35.01 14.61 3.19
N ILE A 13 -33.99 14.84 4.03
CA ILE A 13 -32.58 14.63 3.69
C ILE A 13 -31.95 13.66 4.67
N ASP A 14 -31.44 12.56 4.14
CA ASP A 14 -30.60 11.60 4.85
C ASP A 14 -29.15 11.74 4.40
N GLU A 15 -28.22 11.45 5.30
CA GLU A 15 -26.79 11.43 5.04
C GLU A 15 -26.19 10.06 5.43
N TYR A 16 -25.27 9.55 4.62
CA TYR A 16 -24.54 8.32 4.93
C TYR A 16 -23.10 8.41 4.42
N LEU A 17 -22.21 7.70 5.12
CA LEU A 17 -20.79 7.64 4.79
C LEU A 17 -20.43 6.30 4.15
N ILE A 18 -19.76 6.34 3.00
CA ILE A 18 -19.15 5.16 2.38
C ILE A 18 -17.63 5.31 2.42
N ARG A 19 -16.94 4.27 2.89
CA ARG A 19 -15.48 4.13 2.71
C ARG A 19 -15.21 3.43 1.39
N GLN A 20 -14.36 4.02 0.56
CA GLN A 20 -13.96 3.47 -0.73
C GLN A 20 -12.43 3.26 -0.76
N PRO A 21 -11.93 2.28 -1.54
CA PRO A 21 -10.49 2.17 -1.79
C PRO A 21 -9.97 3.44 -2.44
N ILE A 22 -8.71 3.78 -2.14
CA ILE A 22 -8.07 4.98 -2.69
C ILE A 22 -7.22 4.69 -3.93
N GLY A 23 -6.94 3.42 -4.22
CA GLY A 23 -6.27 2.99 -5.45
C GLY A 23 -5.09 2.06 -5.21
N VAL A 24 -3.90 2.45 -5.69
CA VAL A 24 -2.70 1.60 -5.67
C VAL A 24 -1.70 2.10 -4.62
N PHE A 25 -1.13 1.17 -3.84
CA PHE A 25 -0.09 1.49 -2.87
C PHE A 25 1.25 0.82 -3.18
N GLY A 26 2.33 1.59 -3.04
CA GLY A 26 3.70 1.06 -3.04
C GLY A 26 4.15 0.68 -1.62
N LEU A 27 4.66 -0.53 -1.44
CA LEU A 27 5.18 -1.00 -0.14
C LEU A 27 6.70 -1.19 -0.23
N ILE A 28 7.44 -0.48 0.62
CA ILE A 28 8.91 -0.52 0.67
C ILE A 28 9.33 -0.95 2.08
N CYS A 29 9.86 -2.17 2.20
CA CYS A 29 10.16 -2.78 3.50
C CYS A 29 11.65 -3.15 3.64
N PRO A 30 12.17 -3.24 4.88
CA PRO A 30 13.58 -3.52 5.15
C PRO A 30 13.89 -5.03 5.11
N PHE A 31 15.17 -5.38 5.27
CA PHE A 31 15.66 -6.76 5.20
C PHE A 31 15.37 -7.59 6.46
N ASN A 32 15.22 -6.98 7.63
CA ASN A 32 15.21 -7.69 8.91
C ASN A 32 13.92 -8.47 9.19
N PHE A 33 12.82 -8.13 8.52
CA PHE A 33 11.53 -8.81 8.65
C PHE A 33 10.85 -8.93 7.28
N PRO A 34 11.38 -9.77 6.38
CA PRO A 34 10.98 -9.79 4.96
C PRO A 34 9.57 -10.35 4.72
N PHE A 35 8.97 -11.00 5.72
CA PHE A 35 7.57 -11.44 5.69
C PHE A 35 6.67 -10.47 6.47
N MET A 36 6.91 -10.37 7.78
CA MET A 36 6.03 -9.69 8.73
C MET A 36 5.70 -8.25 8.35
N VAL A 37 6.69 -7.44 7.94
CA VAL A 37 6.47 -6.01 7.70
C VAL A 37 5.56 -5.76 6.49
N PHE A 38 5.62 -6.60 5.45
CA PHE A 38 4.68 -6.51 4.35
C PHE A 38 3.26 -6.85 4.79
N ILE A 39 3.12 -7.91 5.59
CA ILE A 39 1.83 -8.41 6.07
C ILE A 39 1.17 -7.47 7.11
N TRP A 40 1.91 -6.52 7.69
CA TRP A 40 1.32 -5.44 8.50
C TRP A 40 0.44 -4.46 7.72
N PHE A 41 0.64 -4.35 6.40
CA PHE A 41 -0.10 -3.40 5.56
C PHE A 41 -0.90 -4.09 4.45
N ALA A 42 -0.26 -5.00 3.72
CA ALA A 42 -0.79 -5.59 2.50
C ALA A 42 -2.18 -6.23 2.64
N PRO A 43 -2.48 -7.04 3.69
CA PRO A 43 -3.79 -7.65 3.84
C PRO A 43 -4.90 -6.62 4.05
N TYR A 44 -4.63 -5.53 4.77
CA TYR A 44 -5.62 -4.47 5.01
C TYR A 44 -5.88 -3.67 3.74
N ALA A 45 -4.82 -3.34 2.99
CA ALA A 45 -4.95 -2.67 1.69
C ALA A 45 -5.80 -3.52 0.73
N LEU A 46 -5.48 -4.82 0.63
CA LEU A 46 -6.24 -5.78 -0.18
C LEU A 46 -7.71 -5.89 0.26
N ALA A 47 -7.94 -6.12 1.56
CA ALA A 47 -9.29 -6.29 2.11
C ALA A 47 -10.16 -5.03 1.96
N THR A 48 -9.55 -3.85 1.88
CA THR A 48 -10.25 -2.58 1.63
C THR A 48 -10.40 -2.24 0.15
N GLY A 49 -10.00 -3.15 -0.76
CA GLY A 49 -10.19 -3.01 -2.21
C GLY A 49 -9.06 -2.31 -2.96
N ASN A 50 -7.89 -2.14 -2.34
CA ASN A 50 -6.73 -1.50 -2.97
C ASN A 50 -5.83 -2.55 -3.65
N CYS A 51 -5.10 -2.11 -4.67
CA CYS A 51 -4.02 -2.89 -5.27
C CYS A 51 -2.68 -2.51 -4.64
N ILE A 52 -1.72 -3.42 -4.67
CA ILE A 52 -0.41 -3.21 -4.04
C ILE A 52 0.75 -3.61 -4.95
N VAL A 53 1.81 -2.81 -4.85
CA VAL A 53 3.09 -3.03 -5.53
C VAL A 53 4.19 -3.07 -4.47
N MET A 54 4.76 -4.25 -4.28
CA MET A 54 5.76 -4.49 -3.24
C MET A 54 7.17 -4.43 -3.80
N LYS A 55 8.04 -3.71 -3.08
CA LYS A 55 9.47 -3.69 -3.29
C LYS A 55 10.15 -4.30 -2.05
N PRO A 56 10.52 -5.60 -2.06
CA PRO A 56 11.29 -6.22 -0.98
C PRO A 56 12.74 -5.73 -0.95
N SER A 57 13.44 -5.95 0.18
CA SER A 57 14.88 -5.73 0.22
C SER A 57 15.57 -6.66 -0.79
N SER A 58 16.56 -6.13 -1.51
CA SER A 58 17.40 -6.91 -2.43
C SER A 58 18.27 -7.95 -1.71
N GLU A 59 18.44 -7.82 -0.40
CA GLU A 59 19.21 -8.76 0.43
C GLU A 59 18.42 -10.04 0.74
N VAL A 60 17.08 -9.95 0.76
CA VAL A 60 16.17 -11.04 1.16
C VAL A 60 14.91 -11.11 0.26
N PRO A 61 15.07 -11.18 -1.07
CA PRO A 61 13.93 -11.05 -1.99
C PRO A 61 13.02 -12.30 -2.02
N LEU A 62 13.57 -13.48 -1.69
CA LEU A 62 12.90 -14.76 -1.92
C LEU A 62 11.61 -14.94 -1.13
N THR A 63 11.53 -14.36 0.07
CA THR A 63 10.34 -14.45 0.92
C THR A 63 9.11 -13.89 0.21
N GLN A 64 9.22 -12.71 -0.41
CA GLN A 64 8.08 -12.10 -1.10
C GLN A 64 7.76 -12.78 -2.43
N SER A 65 8.75 -13.37 -3.10
CA SER A 65 8.48 -14.24 -4.25
C SER A 65 7.62 -15.45 -3.85
N LYS A 66 7.94 -16.11 -2.73
CA LYS A 66 7.14 -17.25 -2.26
C LYS A 66 5.74 -16.83 -1.80
N VAL A 67 5.61 -15.66 -1.18
CA VAL A 67 4.29 -15.09 -0.83
C VAL A 67 3.46 -14.81 -2.09
N ALA A 68 4.06 -14.30 -3.16
CA ALA A 68 3.36 -14.06 -4.41
C ALA A 68 2.76 -15.35 -5.01
N GLU A 69 3.50 -16.47 -4.98
CA GLU A 69 2.98 -17.79 -5.36
C GLU A 69 1.77 -18.19 -4.51
N LEU A 70 1.86 -18.04 -3.18
CA LEU A 70 0.76 -18.37 -2.27
C LEU A 70 -0.47 -17.48 -2.48
N VAL A 71 -0.26 -16.22 -2.86
CA VAL A 71 -1.34 -15.26 -3.15
C VAL A 71 -2.07 -15.64 -4.44
N GLU A 72 -1.33 -16.10 -5.45
CA GLU A 72 -1.90 -16.65 -6.68
C GLU A 72 -2.69 -17.94 -6.40
N GLU A 73 -2.12 -18.86 -5.60
CA GLU A 73 -2.82 -20.09 -5.15
C GLU A 73 -4.09 -19.78 -4.35
N ALA A 74 -4.10 -18.68 -3.57
CA ALA A 74 -5.27 -18.22 -2.82
C ALA A 74 -6.37 -17.60 -3.70
N GLY A 75 -6.13 -17.46 -5.01
CA GLY A 75 -7.11 -16.95 -5.97
C GLY A 75 -7.25 -15.42 -5.98
N ILE A 76 -6.23 -14.68 -5.50
CA ILE A 76 -6.23 -13.22 -5.63
C ILE A 76 -6.12 -12.85 -7.13
N PRO A 77 -6.96 -11.94 -7.64
CA PRO A 77 -6.93 -11.58 -9.05
C PRO A 77 -5.55 -11.06 -9.51
N SER A 78 -5.17 -11.44 -10.72
CA SER A 78 -3.92 -10.98 -11.35
C SER A 78 -3.86 -9.45 -11.38
N GLY A 79 -2.70 -8.89 -11.05
CA GLY A 79 -2.47 -7.44 -10.99
C GLY A 79 -2.89 -6.77 -9.68
N VAL A 80 -3.58 -7.45 -8.75
CA VAL A 80 -3.93 -6.87 -7.44
C VAL A 80 -2.74 -6.91 -6.47
N TRP A 81 -1.95 -7.98 -6.52
CA TRP A 81 -0.76 -8.18 -5.69
C TRP A 81 0.47 -8.34 -6.58
N ASN A 82 1.34 -7.34 -6.59
CA ASN A 82 2.51 -7.32 -7.47
C ASN A 82 3.80 -7.24 -6.67
N VAL A 83 4.83 -7.99 -7.07
CA VAL A 83 6.17 -7.92 -6.45
C VAL A 83 7.17 -7.49 -7.51
N VAL A 84 7.84 -6.36 -7.28
CA VAL A 84 8.88 -5.82 -8.17
C VAL A 84 10.23 -5.89 -7.46
N ASN A 85 11.00 -6.91 -7.81
CA ASN A 85 12.37 -7.08 -7.36
C ASN A 85 13.30 -6.19 -8.20
N ARG A 86 13.98 -5.19 -7.59
CA ARG A 86 15.18 -4.46 -8.12
C ARG A 86 15.62 -3.33 -7.16
N GLY A 87 16.78 -2.72 -7.43
CA GLY A 87 17.44 -1.71 -6.58
C GLY A 87 16.72 -0.36 -6.43
N ARG A 88 17.45 0.68 -5.99
CA ARG A 88 16.92 2.02 -5.61
C ARG A 88 16.04 2.70 -6.67
N THR A 89 16.21 2.39 -7.96
CA THR A 89 15.40 2.96 -9.05
C THR A 89 13.92 2.63 -8.93
N VAL A 90 13.57 1.48 -8.35
CA VAL A 90 12.16 1.10 -8.12
C VAL A 90 11.52 2.00 -7.07
N VAL A 91 12.27 2.41 -6.03
CA VAL A 91 11.74 3.32 -4.99
C VAL A 91 11.41 4.68 -5.60
N SER A 92 12.31 5.27 -6.39
CA SER A 92 12.03 6.50 -7.11
C SER A 92 10.85 6.34 -8.08
N GLY A 93 10.78 5.22 -8.82
CA GLY A 93 9.65 4.92 -9.69
C GLY A 93 8.32 4.89 -8.95
N LEU A 94 8.25 4.25 -7.78
CA LEU A 94 7.04 4.23 -6.96
C LEU A 94 6.66 5.63 -6.44
N LEU A 95 7.65 6.43 -6.05
CA LEU A 95 7.43 7.78 -5.50
C LEU A 95 7.00 8.79 -6.57
N ASP A 96 7.42 8.60 -7.82
CA ASP A 96 7.18 9.53 -8.93
C ASP A 96 6.03 9.10 -9.84
N ASN A 97 5.61 7.83 -9.80
CA ASN A 97 4.52 7.33 -10.65
C ASN A 97 3.17 7.93 -10.23
N PRO A 98 2.44 8.65 -11.11
CA PRO A 98 1.15 9.25 -10.79
C PRO A 98 0.06 8.25 -10.43
N ASP A 99 0.15 7.00 -10.90
CA ASP A 99 -0.85 5.95 -10.65
C ASP A 99 -0.72 5.31 -9.26
N ILE A 100 0.34 5.63 -8.51
CA ILE A 100 0.50 5.21 -7.11
C ILE A 100 -0.09 6.28 -6.18
N ASN A 101 -1.12 5.94 -5.42
CA ASN A 101 -1.86 6.85 -4.56
C ASN A 101 -1.23 7.02 -3.17
N GLY A 102 -0.46 6.04 -2.71
CA GLY A 102 0.20 6.09 -1.40
C GLY A 102 1.40 5.16 -1.26
N ILE A 103 2.22 5.43 -0.25
CA ILE A 103 3.43 4.66 0.05
C ILE A 103 3.43 4.23 1.52
N CYS A 104 3.57 2.93 1.74
CA CYS A 104 3.93 2.39 3.05
C CYS A 104 5.43 2.12 3.08
N PHE A 105 6.14 2.76 4.01
CA PHE A 105 7.58 2.60 4.16
C PHE A 105 7.97 2.20 5.57
N VAL A 106 8.82 1.19 5.66
CA VAL A 106 9.55 0.84 6.88
C VAL A 106 11.03 0.74 6.53
N GLY A 107 11.87 1.39 7.33
CA GLY A 107 13.31 1.42 7.11
C GLY A 107 13.99 2.45 8.01
N SER A 108 15.16 2.93 7.60
CA SER A 108 15.92 3.88 8.41
C SER A 108 15.27 5.26 8.45
N THR A 109 15.42 5.96 9.57
CA THR A 109 14.92 7.32 9.77
C THR A 109 15.40 8.30 8.69
N PRO A 110 16.69 8.32 8.27
CA PRO A 110 17.14 9.24 7.22
C PRO A 110 16.43 9.01 5.89
N THR A 111 16.24 7.75 5.49
CA THR A 111 15.53 7.43 4.24
C THR A 111 14.05 7.77 4.35
N GLY A 112 13.40 7.41 5.46
CA GLY A 112 11.99 7.71 5.69
C GLY A 112 11.72 9.21 5.67
N LYS A 113 12.49 10.00 6.43
CA LYS A 113 12.28 11.44 6.56
C LYS A 113 12.70 12.23 5.32
N ASN A 114 13.91 11.98 4.80
CA ASN A 114 14.53 12.86 3.81
C ASN A 114 14.23 12.45 2.37
N VAL A 115 13.79 11.21 2.14
CA VAL A 115 13.49 10.69 0.81
C VAL A 115 12.01 10.39 0.69
N VAL A 116 11.50 9.40 1.42
CA VAL A 116 10.15 8.86 1.18
C VAL A 116 9.07 9.86 1.57
N TYR A 117 9.04 10.28 2.84
CA TYR A 117 7.99 11.16 3.36
C TYR A 117 7.99 12.52 2.66
N LYS A 118 9.19 13.10 2.48
CA LYS A 118 9.36 14.35 1.72
C LYS A 118 8.81 14.22 0.31
N ARG A 119 9.19 13.17 -0.43
CA ARG A 119 8.78 13.01 -1.82
C ARG A 119 7.28 12.72 -1.96
N CYS A 120 6.69 11.92 -1.07
CA CYS A 120 5.24 11.73 -1.03
C CYS A 120 4.49 13.06 -0.85
N GLY A 121 4.99 13.94 0.03
CA GLY A 121 4.42 15.28 0.21
C GLY A 121 4.51 16.14 -1.07
N GLU A 122 5.63 16.06 -1.80
CA GLU A 122 5.81 16.77 -3.07
C GLU A 122 4.91 16.22 -4.20
N THR A 123 4.65 14.90 -4.21
CA THR A 123 3.84 14.23 -5.25
C THR A 123 2.38 13.99 -4.86
N GLY A 124 1.96 14.49 -3.69
CA GLY A 124 0.58 14.38 -3.19
C GLY A 124 0.16 12.98 -2.75
N LYS A 125 1.12 12.05 -2.58
CA LYS A 125 0.85 10.67 -2.18
C LYS A 125 0.60 10.57 -0.68
N LYS A 126 -0.29 9.66 -0.30
CA LYS A 126 -0.56 9.32 1.10
C LYS A 126 0.58 8.52 1.73
#